data_AF-A0AAD5DBJ3-F1
#
_entry.id   AF-A0AAD5DBJ3-F1
#
_cell.length_a   1.000
_cell.length_b   1.000
_cell.length_c   1.000
_cell.angle_alpha   90.00
_cell.angle_beta   90.00
_cell.angle_gamma   90.00
#
_symmetry.space_group_name_H-M   'P 1'
#
loop_
_entity.id
_entity.type
_entity.pdbx_description
1 polymer ?
#
loop_
_entity_poly.entity_id
_entity_poly.type
_entity_poly.pdbx_seq_one_letter_code
_entity_poly.pdbx_strand_id
1 'polypeptide(L)' 'MNPNTDKLVRRTTMVATVTAAYFLLTADYGPEPNVLDPIKSAIQSGEQSVKNFFFGSKPGVHEADKPTSDATPGKHP' A
#
# COMPACT_ATOMS: atom_id res chain seq x y z
N MET A 1 16.77 39.82 5.06
CA MET A 1 16.19 38.55 4.59
C MET A 1 16.10 38.61 3.07
N ASN A 2 16.35 37.51 2.35
CA ASN A 2 16.32 37.51 0.90
C ASN A 2 14.85 37.37 0.42
N PRO A 3 14.29 38.39 -0.24
CA PRO A 3 12.87 38.41 -0.61
C PRO A 3 12.50 37.30 -1.61
N ASN A 4 13.46 36.74 -2.34
CA ASN A 4 13.23 35.59 -3.21
C ASN A 4 13.09 34.30 -2.41
N THR A 5 13.88 34.15 -1.34
CA THR A 5 13.79 33.03 -0.42
C THR A 5 12.45 33.03 0.32
N ASP A 6 12.00 34.19 0.80
CA ASP A 6 10.70 34.30 1.49
C ASP A 6 9.51 33.91 0.58
N LYS A 7 9.55 34.31 -0.70
CA LYS A 7 8.53 33.91 -1.69
C LYS A 7 8.56 32.41 -1.98
N LEU A 8 9.75 31.82 -2.08
CA LEU A 8 9.91 30.39 -2.31
C LEU A 8 9.38 29.59 -1.12
N VAL A 9 9.83 29.91 0.09
CA VAL A 9 9.40 29.25 1.32
C VAL A 9 7.88 29.31 1.45
N ARG A 10 7.26 30.47 1.24
CA ARG A 10 5.81 30.61 1.35
C ARG A 10 5.05 29.71 0.37
N ARG A 11 5.49 29.62 -0.89
CA ARG A 11 4.86 28.74 -1.89
C ARG A 11 5.06 27.27 -1.54
N THR A 12 6.28 26.89 -1.18
CA THR A 12 6.61 25.51 -0.81
C THR A 12 5.82 25.09 0.42
N THR A 13 5.72 25.93 1.45
CA THR A 13 4.91 25.63 2.64
C THR A 13 3.45 25.43 2.25
N MET A 14 2.87 26.30 1.42
CA MET A 14 1.47 26.15 1.01
C MET A 14 1.22 24.83 0.27
N VAL A 15 2.10 24.46 -0.67
CA VAL A 15 2.01 23.17 -1.39
C VAL A 15 2.21 22.00 -0.42
N ALA A 16 3.22 22.07 0.43
CA ALA A 16 3.52 21.02 1.41
C ALA A 16 2.35 20.80 2.38
N THR A 17 1.69 21.87 2.83
CA THR A 17 0.50 21.77 3.69
C THR A 17 -0.65 21.09 2.96
N VAL A 18 -0.93 21.45 1.71
CA VAL A 18 -2.00 20.82 0.91
C VAL A 18 -1.70 19.34 0.68
N THR A 19 -0.47 19.01 0.31
CA THR A 19 -0.03 17.63 0.11
C THR A 19 -0.12 16.82 1.40
N ALA A 20 0.40 17.34 2.52
CA ALA A 20 0.31 16.68 3.81
C ALA A 20 -1.16 16.48 4.26
N ALA A 21 -2.01 17.48 4.05
CA ALA A 21 -3.44 17.38 4.36
C ALA A 21 -4.12 16.30 3.50
N TYR A 22 -3.81 16.22 2.22
CA TYR A 22 -4.31 15.15 1.33
C TYR A 22 -3.87 13.78 1.85
N PHE A 23 -2.58 13.59 2.14
CA PHE A 23 -2.07 12.32 2.66
C PHE A 23 -2.68 11.93 4.01
N LEU A 24 -2.82 12.86 4.94
CA LEU A 24 -3.45 12.59 6.25
C LEU A 24 -4.94 12.27 6.11
N LEU A 25 -5.65 12.98 5.24
CA LEU A 25 -7.06 12.72 4.96
C LEU A 25 -7.25 11.35 4.31
N THR A 26 -6.34 10.96 3.41
CA THR A 26 -6.35 9.64 2.77
C THR A 26 -5.58 8.59 3.56
N ALA A 27 -5.05 8.89 4.76
CA ALA A 27 -4.17 7.96 5.49
C ALA A 27 -4.94 6.74 6.01
N ASP A 28 -6.19 6.96 6.44
CA ASP A 28 -7.09 5.90 6.89
C ASP A 28 -7.79 5.18 5.73
N TYR A 29 -7.72 5.75 4.52
CA TYR A 29 -8.15 5.10 3.29
C TYR A 29 -6.98 4.24 2.79
N GLY A 30 -6.93 2.98 3.25
CA GLY A 30 -6.03 1.98 2.71
C GLY A 30 -6.19 1.87 1.18
N PRO A 31 -5.24 1.25 0.46
CA PRO A 31 -5.31 1.10 -0.99
C PRO A 31 -6.67 0.49 -1.36
N GLU A 32 -7.56 1.32 -1.91
CA GLU A 32 -8.87 0.85 -2.33
C GLU A 32 -8.66 -0.14 -3.47
N PRO A 33 -9.28 -1.33 -3.43
CA PRO A 33 -9.10 -2.33 -4.47
C PRO A 33 -9.48 -1.70 -5.81
N ASN A 34 -8.47 -1.47 -6.64
CA ASN A 34 -8.64 -0.80 -7.91
C ASN A 34 -9.34 -1.78 -8.86
N VAL A 35 -10.17 -1.27 -9.77
CA VAL A 35 -10.78 -2.08 -10.84
C VAL A 35 -9.72 -2.82 -11.68
N LEU A 36 -8.47 -2.37 -11.62
CA LEU A 36 -7.32 -2.97 -12.30
C LEU A 36 -6.58 -4.03 -11.47
N ASP A 37 -6.91 -4.23 -10.20
CA ASP A 37 -6.24 -5.22 -9.34
C ASP A 37 -6.38 -6.66 -9.84
N PRO A 38 -7.54 -7.11 -10.35
CA PRO A 38 -7.66 -8.43 -10.97
C PRO A 38 -6.77 -8.60 -12.21
N ILE A 39 -6.56 -7.51 -12.97
CA ILE A 39 -5.69 -7.54 -14.16
C ILE A 39 -4.23 -7.61 -13.73
N LYS A 40 -3.84 -6.84 -12.71
CA LYS A 40 -2.49 -6.86 -12.14
C LYS A 40 -2.13 -8.22 -11.57
N SER A 41 -3.05 -8.85 -10.83
CA SER A 41 -2.82 -10.19 -10.26
C SER A 41 -2.74 -11.27 -11.34
N ALA A 42 -3.54 -11.16 -12.41
CA ALA A 42 -3.47 -12.06 -13.56
C ALA A 42 -2.12 -11.95 -14.29
N ILE A 43 -1.60 -10.72 -14.49
CA ILE A 43 -0.29 -10.50 -15.11
C ILE A 43 0.82 -11.06 -14.22
N GLN A 44 0.80 -10.77 -12.91
CA GLN A 44 1.79 -11.29 -11.96
C GLN A 44 1.78 -12.82 -11.90
N SER A 45 0.59 -13.43 -11.90
CA SER A 45 0.43 -14.89 -11.94
C SER A 45 0.97 -15.48 -13.25
N GLY A 46 0.70 -14.84 -14.38
CA GLY A 46 1.25 -15.23 -15.69
C GLY A 46 2.78 -15.16 -15.70
N GLU A 47 3.37 -14.08 -15.19
CA GLU A 47 4.82 -13.96 -15.07
C GLU A 47 5.43 -15.05 -14.17
N GLN A 48 4.81 -15.34 -13.02
CA GLN A 48 5.29 -16.38 -12.11
C GLN A 48 5.15 -17.77 -12.75
N SER A 49 4.06 -18.04 -13.46
CA SER A 49 3.85 -19.28 -14.19
C SER A 49 4.93 -19.51 -15.26
N VAL A 50 5.25 -18.46 -16.04
CA VAL A 50 6.33 -18.52 -17.03
C VAL A 50 7.69 -18.69 -16.36
N LYS A 51 7.97 -17.96 -15.28
CA LYS A 51 9.23 -18.12 -14.52
C LYS A 51 9.37 -19.54 -13.97
N ASN A 52 8.29 -20.11 -13.41
CA ASN A 52 8.28 -21.48 -12.88
C ASN A 52 8.37 -22.54 -13.99
N PHE A 53 7.86 -22.24 -15.18
CA PHE A 53 7.98 -23.12 -16.35
C PHE A 53 9.42 -23.20 -16.87
N PHE A 54 10.13 -22.07 -16.93
CA PHE A 54 11.50 -22.03 -17.45
C PHE A 54 12.57 -22.38 -16.40
N PHE A 55 12.39 -21.96 -15.14
CA PHE A 55 13.40 -22.13 -14.09
C PHE A 55 13.07 -23.25 -13.09
N GLY A 56 11.95 -23.94 -13.27
CA GLY A 56 11.42 -24.89 -12.31
C GLY A 56 10.80 -24.19 -11.08
N SER A 57 9.88 -24.88 -10.40
CA SER A 57 9.30 -24.39 -9.16
C SER A 57 10.37 -24.40 -8.05
N LYS A 58 10.72 -23.22 -7.52
CA LYS A 58 11.51 -23.14 -6.28
C LYS A 58 10.61 -23.55 -5.10
N PRO A 59 11.00 -24.51 -4.25
CA PRO A 59 10.23 -24.81 -3.06
C PRO A 59 10.37 -23.68 -2.04
N GLY A 60 9.29 -22.92 -1.84
CA GLY A 60 9.04 -22.15 -0.62
C GLY A 60 9.46 -20.68 -0.64
N VAL A 61 8.47 -19.79 -0.74
CA VAL A 61 8.35 -18.62 0.15
C VAL A 61 6.88 -18.53 0.55
N HIS A 62 6.60 -18.79 1.82
CA HIS A 62 5.32 -18.50 2.47
C HIS A 62 5.05 -16.99 2.37
N GLU A 63 3.82 -16.60 2.03
CA GLU A 63 3.30 -15.28 2.39
C GLU A 63 2.21 -15.47 3.43
N ALA A 64 2.39 -14.74 4.53
CA ALA A 64 1.76 -14.93 5.83
C ALA A 64 0.23 -15.08 5.78
N ASP A 65 -0.27 -16.19 6.34
CA ASP A 65 -1.63 -16.26 6.84
C ASP A 65 -1.82 -15.16 7.90
N LYS A 66 -2.70 -14.23 7.57
CA LYS A 66 -3.20 -13.16 8.43
C LYS A 66 -3.78 -13.80 9.70
N PRO A 67 -3.42 -13.35 10.92
CA PRO A 67 -4.02 -13.87 12.13
C PRO A 67 -5.49 -13.43 12.16
N THR A 68 -6.41 -14.39 12.11
CA THR A 68 -7.81 -14.20 12.50
C THR A 68 -7.81 -13.93 14.01
N SER A 69 -7.82 -12.66 14.38
CA SER A 69 -8.17 -12.24 15.74
C SER A 69 -9.69 -12.24 15.87
N ASP A 70 -10.25 -13.35 16.34
CA ASP A 70 -11.50 -13.33 17.09
C ASP A 70 -11.37 -14.31 18.25
N ALA A 71 -10.58 -13.89 19.24
CA ALA A 71 -10.70 -14.38 20.60
C ALA A 71 -11.72 -13.49 21.31
N THR A 72 -12.96 -13.96 21.46
CA THR A 72 -13.86 -13.47 22.52
C THR A 72 -13.85 -14.48 23.66
N PRO A 73 -13.33 -14.13 24.86
CA PRO A 73 -13.41 -14.96 26.05
C PRO A 73 -14.70 -14.65 26.82
N GLY A 74 -15.44 -15.66 27.27
CA GLY A 74 -16.58 -15.44 28.15
C GLY A 74 -17.28 -16.73 28.57
N LYS A 75 -17.13 -17.08 29.84
CA LYS A 75 -17.53 -18.33 30.50
C LYS A 75 -18.94 -18.19 31.11
N HIS A 76 -19.65 -19.32 31.15
CA HIS A 76 -20.90 -19.68 31.90
C HIS A 76 -21.11 -18.95 33.25
N PRO A 77 -22.36 -18.79 33.73
CA PRO A 77 -23.19 -19.92 34.23
C PRO A 77 -24.53 -20.12 33.54
#